data_AF-A0A8B6EYC4-F1
#
_entry.id   AF-A0A8B6EYC4-F1
#
_cell.length_a   1.000
_cell.length_b   1.000
_cell.length_c   1.000
_cell.angle_alpha   90.00
_cell.angle_beta   90.00
_cell.angle_gamma   90.00
#
_symmetry.space_group_name_H-M   'P 1'
#
loop_
_entity.id
_entity.type
_entity.pdbx_description
1 polymer ?
#
loop_
_entity_poly.entity_id
_entity_poly.type
_entity_poly.pdbx_seq_one_letter_code
_entity_poly.pdbx_strand_id
1 'polypeptide(L)'
;MKELMMRYGYDLNTLVDECGLKYVELDRQRHILTVTGEQQAVQIAIEKIQIVIEETGLKMKGKVMQPSTTRECVVCFCEIEDGKMYRLEACGHSYCKECVQFQFQTDLNSLPVCCSSEGCEEKWVLKDITNIADITNNPVDRLVEKATSSFVAKNKKEYRYCTTPDCHIIYRVSEKENLFTCPQCESRICTGCHKQYHDGLSCEQVKLAETQEADDKNFMLFLQGCKLNIKKCPNCSTLIEKISGCNRVTCSACTTNICWVCLKHFPTAGDCYNHLSNEHGSVY
;
A
#
# COMPACT_ATOMS: atom_id res chain seq x y z
N MET A 1 4.56 32.94 -4.05
CA MET A 1 3.22 33.06 -4.66
C MET A 1 2.10 32.62 -3.72
N LYS A 2 2.07 31.37 -3.25
CA LYS A 2 1.02 30.90 -2.32
C LYS A 2 0.91 31.79 -1.08
N GLU A 3 2.05 32.18 -0.50
CA GLU A 3 2.06 33.11 0.63
C GLU A 3 1.45 34.48 0.29
N LEU A 4 1.83 35.06 -0.86
CA LEU A 4 1.27 36.34 -1.31
C LEU A 4 -0.25 36.24 -1.45
N MET A 5 -0.76 35.12 -1.97
CA MET A 5 -2.19 34.88 -2.10
C MET A 5 -2.88 34.67 -0.74
N MET A 6 -2.20 34.05 0.24
CA MET A 6 -2.74 33.92 1.60
C MET A 6 -2.82 35.26 2.32
N ARG A 7 -1.85 36.15 2.11
CA ARG A 7 -1.77 37.46 2.78
C ARG A 7 -2.64 38.52 2.11
N TYR A 8 -2.62 38.57 0.78
CA TYR A 8 -3.22 39.66 0.01
C TYR A 8 -4.46 39.22 -0.80
N GLY A 9 -4.97 38.02 -0.51
CA GLY A 9 -6.11 37.44 -1.22
C GLY A 9 -5.74 36.76 -2.54
N TYR A 10 -6.63 35.90 -3.03
CA TYR A 10 -6.40 35.05 -4.20
C TYR A 10 -6.13 35.82 -5.50
N ASP A 11 -6.72 37.02 -5.59
CA ASP A 11 -6.61 37.93 -6.74
C ASP A 11 -5.60 39.07 -6.48
N LEU A 12 -4.96 39.08 -5.30
CA LEU A 12 -3.99 40.09 -4.87
C LEU A 12 -4.55 41.53 -4.83
N ASN A 13 -5.88 41.71 -4.82
CA ASN A 13 -6.51 43.02 -4.73
C ASN A 13 -6.10 43.80 -3.47
N THR A 14 -5.91 43.11 -2.34
CA THR A 14 -5.42 43.76 -1.12
C THR A 14 -4.01 44.32 -1.30
N LEU A 15 -3.16 43.69 -2.12
CA LEU A 15 -1.85 44.23 -2.47
C LEU A 15 -1.97 45.48 -3.36
N VAL A 16 -2.97 45.52 -4.24
CA VAL A 16 -3.27 46.68 -5.09
C VAL A 16 -3.66 47.87 -4.22
N ASP A 17 -4.61 47.66 -3.31
CA ASP A 17 -5.14 48.71 -2.43
C ASP A 17 -4.08 49.24 -1.47
N GLU A 18 -3.32 48.34 -0.82
CA GLU A 18 -2.32 48.73 0.18
C GLU A 18 -1.10 49.44 -0.41
N CYS A 19 -0.74 49.13 -1.65
CA CYS A 19 0.42 49.71 -2.31
C CYS A 19 0.05 50.89 -3.24
N GLY A 20 -1.24 51.16 -3.46
CA GLY A 20 -1.70 52.18 -4.40
C GLY A 20 -1.39 51.83 -5.87
N LEU A 21 -1.43 50.55 -6.22
CA LEU A 21 -1.13 50.09 -7.57
C LEU A 21 -2.33 50.31 -8.49
N LYS A 22 -2.07 50.35 -9.80
CA LYS A 22 -3.14 50.39 -10.81
C LYS A 22 -3.80 49.02 -10.96
N TYR A 23 -2.98 47.98 -11.09
CA TYR A 23 -3.42 46.58 -11.08
C TYR A 23 -2.22 45.65 -10.88
N VAL A 24 -2.53 44.40 -10.51
CA VAL A 24 -1.59 43.30 -10.39
C VAL A 24 -2.11 42.14 -11.21
N GLU A 25 -1.22 41.48 -11.94
CA GLU A 25 -1.55 40.30 -12.74
C GLU A 25 -0.65 39.13 -12.32
N LEU A 26 -1.27 37.98 -12.04
CA LEU A 26 -0.57 36.78 -11.62
C LEU A 26 -0.73 35.69 -12.68
N ASP A 27 0.33 35.45 -13.44
CA ASP A 27 0.42 34.28 -14.29
C ASP A 27 0.82 33.06 -13.45
N ARG A 28 -0.17 32.24 -13.12
CA ARG A 28 0.01 31.04 -12.29
C ARG A 28 0.73 29.91 -13.01
N GLN A 29 0.67 29.88 -14.34
CA GLN A 29 1.37 28.85 -15.12
C GLN A 29 2.85 29.21 -15.26
N ARG A 30 3.16 30.50 -15.45
CA ARG A 30 4.53 30.97 -15.62
C ARG A 30 5.20 31.38 -14.32
N HIS A 31 4.45 31.42 -13.22
CA HIS A 31 4.93 31.91 -11.93
C HIS A 31 5.48 33.35 -12.05
N ILE A 32 4.76 34.22 -12.77
CA ILE A 32 5.12 35.63 -12.99
C ILE A 32 4.08 36.51 -12.32
N LEU A 33 4.57 37.45 -11.50
CA LEU A 33 3.77 38.52 -10.92
C LEU A 33 4.12 39.83 -11.61
N THR A 34 3.18 40.38 -12.38
CA THR A 34 3.32 41.68 -13.03
C THR A 34 2.60 42.73 -12.20
N VAL A 35 3.32 43.79 -11.85
CA VAL A 35 2.81 44.88 -11.01
C VAL A 35 2.84 46.17 -11.83
N THR A 36 1.71 46.87 -11.93
CA THR A 36 1.60 48.11 -12.70
C THR A 36 1.08 49.24 -11.83
N GLY A 37 1.77 50.38 -11.82
CA GLY A 37 1.41 51.55 -11.02
C GLY A 37 2.40 52.70 -11.19
N GLU A 38 2.25 53.74 -10.39
CA GLU A 38 3.25 54.82 -10.29
C GLU A 38 4.55 54.30 -9.66
N GLN A 39 5.68 54.97 -9.93
CA GLN A 39 7.01 54.50 -9.50
C GLN A 39 7.09 54.28 -7.98
N GLN A 40 6.47 55.15 -7.18
CA GLN A 40 6.43 55.01 -5.71
C GLN A 40 5.60 53.79 -5.28
N ALA A 41 4.44 53.58 -5.89
CA ALA A 41 3.55 52.44 -5.61
C ALA A 41 4.22 51.09 -5.94
N VAL A 42 4.92 51.03 -7.09
CA VAL A 42 5.68 49.84 -7.48
C VAL A 42 6.82 49.55 -6.49
N GLN A 43 7.52 50.60 -6.02
CA GLN A 43 8.60 50.43 -5.05
C GLN A 43 8.08 49.88 -3.71
N ILE A 44 6.97 50.41 -3.19
CA ILE A 44 6.31 49.93 -1.97
C ILE A 44 5.92 48.44 -2.13
N ALA A 45 5.37 48.08 -3.29
CA ALA A 45 4.98 46.69 -3.56
C ALA A 45 6.18 45.74 -3.54
N ILE A 46 7.32 46.15 -4.12
CA ILE A 46 8.57 45.37 -4.10
C ILE A 46 9.04 45.14 -2.65
N GLU A 47 9.06 46.18 -1.83
CA GLU A 47 9.47 46.10 -0.42
C GLU A 47 8.57 45.16 0.39
N LYS A 48 7.25 45.27 0.22
CA LYS A 48 6.30 44.36 0.88
C LYS A 48 6.49 42.91 0.45
N ILE A 49 6.73 42.66 -0.84
CA ILE A 49 6.97 41.31 -1.34
C ILE A 49 8.29 40.74 -0.78
N GLN A 50 9.33 41.56 -0.63
CA GLN A 50 10.60 41.15 -0.02
C GLN A 50 10.42 40.72 1.44
N ILE A 51 9.66 41.47 2.25
CA ILE A 51 9.34 41.10 3.63
C ILE A 51 8.65 39.73 3.69
N VAL A 52 7.70 39.47 2.80
CA VAL A 52 6.99 38.17 2.73
C VAL A 52 7.97 37.03 2.43
N ILE A 53 8.95 37.26 1.55
CA ILE A 53 9.98 36.28 1.22
C ILE A 53 10.87 35.98 2.44
N GLU A 54 11.24 37.01 3.20
CA GLU A 54 12.06 36.86 4.41
C GLU A 54 11.32 36.12 5.53
N GLU A 55 10.07 36.52 5.82
CA GLU A 55 9.25 35.97 6.91
C GLU A 55 8.83 34.51 6.71
N THR A 56 8.60 34.11 5.45
CA THR A 56 8.22 32.72 5.16
C THR A 56 9.32 31.73 5.46
N GLY A 57 10.54 32.19 5.76
CA GLY A 57 11.67 31.30 5.97
C GLY A 57 11.89 30.40 4.76
N LEU A 58 11.44 30.83 3.57
CA LEU A 58 11.84 30.31 2.27
C LEU A 58 13.33 30.61 2.15
N LYS A 59 14.14 29.86 2.90
CA LYS A 59 15.52 29.57 2.55
C LYS A 59 15.39 28.96 1.18
N MET A 60 15.56 29.77 0.15
CA MET A 60 16.01 29.25 -1.13
C MET A 60 17.26 28.43 -0.75
N LYS A 61 17.12 27.10 -0.71
CA LYS A 61 18.26 26.19 -0.54
C LYS A 61 19.09 26.14 -1.82
N GLY A 62 18.69 26.85 -2.88
CA GLY A 62 19.59 27.38 -3.90
C GLY A 62 19.92 28.83 -3.56
N LYS A 63 21.09 29.32 -3.96
CA LYS A 63 21.41 30.76 -3.94
C LYS A 63 20.18 31.56 -4.38
N VAL A 64 20.01 32.78 -3.85
CA VAL A 64 19.26 33.82 -4.56
C VAL A 64 19.90 33.91 -5.95
N MET A 65 19.40 33.11 -6.87
CA MET A 65 19.57 33.38 -8.28
C MET A 65 18.84 34.70 -8.41
N GLN A 66 19.59 35.76 -8.70
CA GLN A 66 19.03 36.87 -9.45
C GLN A 66 18.07 36.26 -10.46
N PRO A 67 16.81 36.75 -10.57
CA PRO A 67 15.74 36.11 -11.33
C PRO A 67 16.38 35.61 -12.60
N SER A 68 16.61 34.30 -12.65
CA SER A 68 17.55 33.82 -13.63
C SER A 68 16.77 33.94 -14.92
N THR A 69 17.14 34.97 -15.67
CA THR A 69 16.85 35.09 -17.09
C THR A 69 17.41 33.89 -17.85
N THR A 70 18.09 32.95 -17.18
CA THR A 70 18.39 31.61 -17.68
C THR A 70 17.07 30.90 -17.97
N ARG A 71 16.59 31.15 -19.18
CA ARG A 71 15.63 30.35 -19.92
C ARG A 71 16.18 28.94 -20.17
N GLU A 72 17.10 28.41 -19.38
CA GLU A 72 17.74 27.12 -19.67
C GLU A 72 17.08 26.01 -18.87
N CYS A 73 16.86 24.87 -19.52
CA CYS A 73 16.34 23.68 -18.87
C CYS A 73 17.44 22.99 -18.04
N VAL A 74 17.14 22.62 -16.79
CA VAL A 74 18.11 21.91 -15.92
C VAL A 74 18.47 20.49 -16.37
N VAL A 75 17.78 19.95 -17.38
CA VAL A 75 18.01 18.59 -17.90
C VAL A 75 18.81 18.62 -19.20
N CYS A 76 18.35 19.37 -20.21
CA CYS A 76 19.00 19.42 -21.51
C CYS A 76 19.93 20.63 -21.71
N PHE A 77 19.93 21.58 -20.76
CA PHE A 77 20.69 22.83 -20.83
C PHE A 77 20.38 23.70 -22.07
N CYS A 78 19.29 23.42 -22.79
CA CYS A 78 18.84 24.25 -23.91
C CYS A 78 18.03 25.45 -23.43
N GLU A 79 18.09 26.54 -24.19
CA GLU A 79 17.20 27.70 -24.02
C GLU A 79 15.74 27.29 -24.30
N ILE A 80 14.83 27.82 -23.49
CA ILE A 80 13.41 27.51 -23.44
C ILE A 80 12.66 28.72 -23.98
N GLU A 81 11.86 28.48 -25.02
CA GLU A 81 10.99 29.50 -25.58
C GLU A 81 9.89 29.95 -24.60
N ASP A 82 9.45 31.20 -24.74
CA ASP A 82 8.37 31.75 -23.93
C ASP A 82 7.09 30.89 -24.06
N GLY A 83 6.54 30.47 -22.92
CA GLY A 83 5.35 29.60 -22.85
C GLY A 83 5.62 28.09 -22.93
N LYS A 84 6.87 27.66 -23.13
CA LYS A 84 7.30 26.25 -23.03
C LYS A 84 8.04 25.91 -21.74
N MET A 85 8.20 26.87 -20.85
CA MET A 85 8.83 26.69 -19.54
C MET A 85 7.85 26.09 -18.52
N TYR A 86 8.32 25.10 -17.77
CA TYR A 86 7.68 24.57 -16.58
C TYR A 86 8.61 24.79 -15.37
N ARG A 87 8.08 25.21 -14.23
CA ARG A 87 8.85 25.36 -12.98
C ARG A 87 8.27 24.46 -11.90
N LEU A 88 9.14 23.70 -11.23
CA LEU A 88 8.71 22.86 -10.11
C LEU A 88 8.22 23.73 -8.95
N GLU A 89 7.10 23.36 -8.36
CA GLU A 89 6.44 24.13 -7.28
C GLU A 89 7.26 24.20 -5.98
N ALA A 90 8.06 23.17 -5.68
CA ALA A 90 8.85 23.11 -4.45
C ALA A 90 10.16 23.93 -4.53
N CYS A 91 10.93 23.78 -5.61
CA CYS A 91 12.27 24.38 -5.73
C CYS A 91 12.38 25.49 -6.77
N GLY A 92 11.41 25.64 -7.68
CA GLY A 92 11.39 26.69 -8.70
C GLY A 92 12.35 26.47 -9.89
N HIS A 93 13.05 25.34 -9.97
CA HIS A 93 13.92 25.01 -11.11
C HIS A 93 13.12 24.82 -12.40
N SER A 94 13.70 25.29 -13.52
CA SER A 94 13.05 25.38 -14.83
C SER A 94 13.35 24.18 -15.72
N TYR A 95 12.32 23.71 -16.40
CA TYR A 95 12.37 22.60 -17.37
C TYR A 95 11.68 23.05 -18.67
N CYS A 96 12.15 22.58 -19.82
CA CYS A 96 11.29 22.57 -21.00
C CYS A 96 10.18 21.52 -20.80
N LYS A 97 9.04 21.71 -21.48
CA LYS A 97 7.90 20.79 -21.41
C LYS A 97 8.28 19.36 -21.81
N GLU A 98 9.16 19.21 -22.79
CA GLU A 98 9.61 17.91 -23.29
C GLU A 98 10.40 17.15 -22.21
N CYS A 99 11.36 17.80 -21.56
CA CYS A 99 12.17 17.18 -20.51
C CYS A 99 11.35 16.83 -19.26
N VAL A 100 10.45 17.72 -18.83
CA VAL A 100 9.64 17.45 -17.63
C VAL A 100 8.65 16.29 -17.88
N GLN A 101 8.07 16.20 -19.09
CA GLN A 101 7.21 15.09 -19.48
C GLN A 101 7.99 13.77 -19.58
N PHE A 102 9.17 13.81 -20.20
CA PHE A 102 10.03 12.63 -20.32
C PHE A 102 10.47 12.12 -18.95
N GLN A 103 10.88 13.03 -18.06
CA GLN A 103 11.25 12.70 -16.70
C GLN A 103 10.06 12.09 -15.95
N PHE A 104 8.87 12.68 -16.06
CA PHE A 104 7.66 12.10 -15.51
C PHE A 104 7.48 10.66 -16.01
N GLN A 105 7.44 10.43 -17.31
CA GLN A 105 7.24 9.08 -17.87
C GLN A 105 8.29 8.06 -17.41
N THR A 106 9.55 8.46 -17.26
CA THR A 106 10.66 7.57 -16.91
C THR A 106 10.71 7.30 -15.40
N ASP A 107 10.68 8.35 -14.60
CA ASP A 107 10.92 8.31 -13.15
C ASP A 107 9.67 7.93 -12.35
N LEU A 108 8.48 7.92 -12.98
CA LEU A 108 7.26 7.43 -12.33
C LEU A 108 7.34 5.95 -11.91
N ASN A 109 8.31 5.18 -12.44
CA ASN A 109 8.55 3.81 -11.99
C ASN A 109 9.29 3.74 -10.64
N SER A 110 9.87 4.85 -10.17
CA SER A 110 10.76 4.91 -9.00
C SER A 110 10.42 6.09 -8.10
N LEU A 111 9.24 6.04 -7.48
CA LEU A 111 8.80 7.08 -6.55
C LEU A 111 9.59 7.12 -5.22
N PRO A 112 9.78 8.32 -4.64
CA PRO A 112 9.33 9.65 -5.12
C PRO A 112 10.21 10.24 -6.24
N VAL A 113 9.63 11.05 -7.14
CA VAL A 113 10.38 11.78 -8.17
C VAL A 113 11.07 13.00 -7.55
N CYS A 114 12.34 13.20 -7.87
CA CYS A 114 13.15 14.32 -7.37
C CYS A 114 13.50 15.30 -8.50
N CYS A 115 13.86 16.53 -8.13
CA CYS A 115 14.44 17.51 -9.04
C CYS A 115 15.75 16.96 -9.65
N SER A 116 15.97 17.17 -10.95
CA SER A 116 17.20 16.78 -11.64
C SER A 116 18.30 17.85 -11.62
N SER A 117 18.04 19.01 -11.03
CA SER A 117 19.06 20.05 -10.89
C SER A 117 20.17 19.60 -9.93
N GLU A 118 21.42 19.87 -10.30
CA GLU A 118 22.58 19.53 -9.48
C GLU A 118 22.46 20.15 -8.07
N GLY A 119 22.64 19.32 -7.04
CA GLY A 119 22.55 19.74 -5.63
C GLY A 119 21.13 19.96 -5.10
N CYS A 120 20.08 19.71 -5.88
CA CYS A 120 18.69 19.83 -5.43
C CYS A 120 18.10 18.46 -5.06
N GLU A 121 17.70 18.30 -3.79
CA GLU A 121 17.07 17.07 -3.28
C GLU A 121 15.54 17.19 -3.13
N GLU A 122 14.96 18.29 -3.62
CA GLU A 122 13.53 18.54 -3.48
C GLU A 122 12.72 17.57 -4.33
N LYS A 123 11.63 17.06 -3.75
CA LYS A 123 10.71 16.13 -4.39
C LYS A 123 9.65 16.90 -5.17
N TRP A 124 9.15 16.29 -6.24
CA TRP A 124 7.97 16.80 -6.92
C TRP A 124 6.77 16.74 -5.98
N VAL A 125 6.00 17.82 -5.93
CA VAL A 125 4.76 17.83 -5.14
C VAL A 125 3.60 17.27 -5.96
N LEU A 126 2.50 16.93 -5.29
CA LEU A 126 1.30 16.43 -5.95
C LEU A 126 0.81 17.38 -7.05
N LYS A 127 0.96 18.70 -6.85
CA LYS A 127 0.57 19.69 -7.85
C LYS A 127 1.36 19.55 -9.16
N ASP A 128 2.68 19.32 -9.07
CA ASP A 128 3.52 19.09 -10.24
C ASP A 128 3.08 17.84 -10.99
N ILE A 129 2.90 16.76 -10.24
CA ILE A 129 2.44 15.47 -10.76
C ILE A 129 1.10 15.63 -11.48
N THR A 130 0.12 16.29 -10.87
CA THR A 130 -1.21 16.50 -11.48
C THR A 130 -1.15 17.35 -12.73
N ASN A 131 -0.39 18.46 -12.70
CA ASN A 131 -0.28 19.35 -13.85
C ASN A 131 0.36 18.62 -15.05
N ILE A 132 1.40 17.81 -14.82
CA ILE A 132 2.10 17.09 -15.88
C ILE A 132 1.29 15.88 -16.36
N ALA A 133 0.58 15.21 -15.46
CA ALA A 133 -0.38 14.16 -15.79
C ALA A 133 -1.47 14.66 -16.75
N ASP A 134 -2.04 15.84 -16.47
CA ASP A 134 -3.04 16.50 -17.32
C ASP A 134 -2.47 16.80 -18.71
N ILE A 135 -1.24 17.35 -18.79
CA ILE A 135 -0.59 17.66 -20.06
C ILE A 135 -0.30 16.39 -20.88
N THR A 136 0.08 15.30 -20.21
CA THR A 136 0.45 14.03 -20.87
C THR A 136 -0.74 13.09 -21.10
N ASN A 137 -1.96 13.50 -20.70
CA ASN A 137 -3.16 12.69 -20.70
C ASN A 137 -2.95 11.32 -20.02
N ASN A 138 -2.17 11.31 -18.93
CA ASN A 138 -1.82 10.11 -18.19
C ASN A 138 -2.61 10.08 -16.87
N PRO A 139 -3.46 9.08 -16.62
CA PRO A 139 -4.32 9.07 -15.45
C PRO A 139 -3.47 8.98 -14.17
N VAL A 140 -3.69 9.92 -13.24
CA VAL A 140 -3.06 9.97 -11.93
C VAL A 140 -3.33 8.67 -11.13
N ASP A 141 -4.42 7.97 -11.40
CA ASP A 141 -4.78 6.71 -10.74
C ASP A 141 -3.68 5.64 -10.87
N ARG A 142 -3.09 5.50 -12.06
CA ARG A 142 -1.98 4.56 -12.28
C ARG A 142 -0.77 4.89 -11.43
N LEU A 143 -0.56 6.17 -11.17
CA LEU A 143 0.52 6.62 -10.33
C LEU A 143 0.25 6.29 -8.86
N VAL A 144 -0.98 6.52 -8.39
CA VAL A 144 -1.39 6.18 -7.03
C VAL A 144 -1.23 4.69 -6.77
N GLU A 145 -1.64 3.83 -7.71
CA GLU A 145 -1.48 2.38 -7.62
C GLU A 145 0.00 1.97 -7.53
N LYS A 146 0.87 2.54 -8.38
CA LYS A 146 2.32 2.29 -8.34
C LYS A 146 2.96 2.78 -7.05
N ALA A 147 2.60 3.98 -6.59
CA ALA A 147 3.08 4.57 -5.35
C ALA A 147 2.72 3.67 -4.16
N THR A 148 1.46 3.25 -4.11
CA THR A 148 0.93 2.37 -3.07
C THR A 148 1.64 1.02 -3.10
N SER A 149 1.80 0.42 -4.28
CA SER A 149 2.49 -0.87 -4.45
C SER A 149 3.96 -0.81 -4.05
N SER A 150 4.66 0.26 -4.41
CA SER A 150 6.05 0.50 -3.99
C SER A 150 6.15 0.67 -2.47
N PHE A 151 5.22 1.42 -1.87
CA PHE A 151 5.14 1.61 -0.42
C PHE A 151 4.90 0.29 0.31
N VAL A 152 3.91 -0.50 -0.10
CA VAL A 152 3.61 -1.82 0.49
C VAL A 152 4.79 -2.77 0.32
N ALA A 153 5.44 -2.76 -0.84
CA ALA A 153 6.61 -3.61 -1.09
C ALA A 153 7.83 -3.25 -0.22
N LYS A 154 8.02 -1.97 0.11
CA LYS A 154 9.07 -1.50 1.05
C LYS A 154 8.70 -1.80 2.51
N ASN A 155 7.41 -1.83 2.84
CA ASN A 155 6.90 -2.00 4.20
C ASN A 155 6.19 -3.35 4.41
N LYS A 156 6.66 -4.44 3.78
CA LYS A 156 6.06 -5.78 3.80
C LYS A 156 5.86 -6.41 5.21
N LYS A 157 6.55 -5.86 6.21
CA LYS A 157 6.45 -6.27 7.62
C LYS A 157 5.25 -5.65 8.34
N GLU A 158 4.74 -4.53 7.83
CA GLU A 158 3.61 -3.81 8.41
C GLU A 158 2.37 -3.89 7.53
N TYR A 159 2.55 -3.94 6.21
CA TYR A 159 1.46 -3.91 5.23
C TYR A 159 1.64 -4.99 4.17
N ARG A 160 0.53 -5.64 3.79
CA ARG A 160 0.49 -6.57 2.66
C ARG A 160 -0.83 -6.47 1.90
N TYR A 161 -0.78 -6.83 0.63
CA TYR A 161 -1.98 -7.05 -0.17
C TYR A 161 -2.70 -8.33 0.23
N CYS A 162 -4.01 -8.33 0.03
CA CYS A 162 -4.85 -9.51 0.03
C CYS A 162 -4.21 -10.61 -0.85
N THR A 163 -4.32 -11.86 -0.42
CA THR A 163 -3.74 -13.01 -1.14
C THR A 163 -4.59 -13.45 -2.32
N THR A 164 -5.83 -12.97 -2.43
CA THR A 164 -6.71 -13.25 -3.57
C THR A 164 -6.18 -12.52 -4.81
N PRO A 165 -5.99 -13.22 -5.94
CA PRO A 165 -5.64 -12.58 -7.21
C PRO A 165 -6.58 -11.42 -7.54
N ASP A 166 -6.03 -10.36 -8.10
CA ASP A 166 -6.77 -9.14 -8.51
C ASP A 166 -7.52 -8.41 -7.37
N CYS A 167 -7.22 -8.73 -6.10
CA CYS A 167 -7.71 -7.99 -4.95
C CYS A 167 -6.66 -6.99 -4.44
N HIS A 168 -6.97 -5.69 -4.55
CA HIS A 168 -6.05 -4.61 -4.20
C HIS A 168 -6.19 -4.11 -2.75
N ILE A 169 -6.98 -4.81 -1.92
CA ILE A 169 -7.10 -4.46 -0.50
C ILE A 169 -5.78 -4.71 0.22
N ILE A 170 -5.37 -3.75 1.03
CA ILE A 170 -4.19 -3.81 1.87
C ILE A 170 -4.64 -4.02 3.32
N TYR A 171 -3.96 -4.90 4.03
CA TYR A 171 -4.18 -5.15 5.45
C TYR A 171 -2.89 -4.97 6.24
N ARG A 172 -3.04 -4.76 7.56
CA ARG A 172 -1.92 -4.67 8.50
C ARG A 172 -1.47 -6.05 8.95
N VAL A 173 -0.17 -6.28 8.85
CA VAL A 173 0.50 -7.47 9.38
C VAL A 173 0.49 -7.43 10.91
N SER A 174 0.36 -8.58 11.54
CA SER A 174 0.50 -8.73 12.99
C SER A 174 1.60 -9.73 13.32
N GLU A 175 2.26 -9.54 14.46
CA GLU A 175 3.29 -10.49 14.92
C GLU A 175 2.68 -11.84 15.33
N LYS A 176 1.46 -11.83 15.86
CA LYS A 176 0.71 -13.01 16.28
C LYS A 176 -0.37 -13.38 15.26
N GLU A 177 -0.85 -14.60 15.34
CA GLU A 177 -1.98 -15.06 14.53
C GLU A 177 -3.23 -14.25 14.83
N ASN A 178 -3.78 -13.62 13.80
CA ASN A 178 -5.07 -12.96 13.86
C ASN A 178 -5.81 -13.14 12.53
N LEU A 179 -7.13 -13.05 12.60
CA LEU A 179 -8.00 -13.13 11.43
C LEU A 179 -8.15 -11.74 10.81
N PHE A 180 -7.86 -11.65 9.52
CA PHE A 180 -8.32 -10.57 8.68
C PHE A 180 -9.33 -11.12 7.67
N THR A 181 -10.51 -10.48 7.59
CA THR A 181 -11.49 -10.76 6.54
C THR A 181 -11.46 -9.62 5.54
N CYS A 182 -11.15 -9.94 4.28
CA CYS A 182 -11.12 -8.94 3.23
C CYS A 182 -12.53 -8.38 2.97
N PRO A 183 -12.76 -7.06 3.04
CA PRO A 183 -14.08 -6.47 2.77
C PRO A 183 -14.49 -6.53 1.29
N GLN A 184 -13.55 -6.79 0.37
CA GLN A 184 -13.83 -6.81 -1.07
C GLN A 184 -14.10 -8.22 -1.61
N CYS A 185 -13.29 -9.19 -1.22
CA CYS A 185 -13.39 -10.57 -1.73
C CYS A 185 -13.75 -11.60 -0.65
N GLU A 186 -14.01 -11.15 0.58
CA GLU A 186 -14.41 -11.98 1.74
C GLU A 186 -13.40 -13.05 2.15
N SER A 187 -12.20 -13.05 1.56
CA SER A 187 -11.16 -14.01 1.91
C SER A 187 -10.71 -13.82 3.36
N ARG A 188 -10.60 -14.95 4.06
CA ARG A 188 -10.11 -15.01 5.44
C ARG A 188 -8.61 -15.29 5.41
N ILE A 189 -7.81 -14.36 5.90
CA ILE A 189 -6.34 -14.38 5.85
C ILE A 189 -5.79 -14.35 7.27
N CYS A 190 -4.79 -15.17 7.55
CA CYS A 190 -4.01 -15.06 8.77
C CYS A 190 -2.99 -13.92 8.62
N THR A 191 -3.08 -12.90 9.46
CA THR A 191 -2.21 -11.71 9.40
C THR A 191 -0.78 -11.98 9.89
N GLY A 192 -0.53 -13.14 10.50
CA GLY A 192 0.81 -13.57 10.94
C GLY A 192 1.60 -14.34 9.89
N CYS A 193 0.99 -15.37 9.25
CA CYS A 193 1.66 -16.15 8.20
C CYS A 193 1.31 -15.73 6.76
N HIS A 194 0.31 -14.87 6.57
CA HIS A 194 -0.15 -14.36 5.27
C HIS A 194 -0.70 -15.44 4.34
N LYS A 195 -1.31 -16.48 4.91
CA LYS A 195 -2.00 -17.54 4.18
C LYS A 195 -3.50 -17.51 4.49
N GLN A 196 -4.25 -18.43 3.88
CA GLN A 196 -5.64 -18.65 4.27
C GLN A 196 -5.71 -18.87 5.79
N TYR A 197 -6.68 -18.20 6.43
CA TYR A 197 -6.87 -18.32 7.86
C TYR A 197 -7.19 -19.76 8.24
N HIS A 198 -6.59 -20.21 9.34
CA HIS A 198 -6.59 -21.59 9.79
C HIS A 198 -7.22 -21.67 11.18
N ASP A 199 -8.51 -22.03 11.20
CA ASP A 199 -9.28 -22.15 12.44
C ASP A 199 -8.70 -23.26 13.34
N GLY A 200 -8.25 -22.89 14.54
CA GLY A 200 -7.78 -23.84 15.56
C GLY A 200 -6.33 -24.33 15.40
N LEU A 201 -5.58 -23.83 14.41
CA LEU A 201 -4.17 -24.19 14.18
C LEU A 201 -3.26 -22.97 14.39
N SER A 202 -2.04 -23.21 14.86
CA SER A 202 -0.99 -22.18 14.86
C SER A 202 -0.35 -22.04 13.48
N CYS A 203 0.29 -20.89 13.22
CA CYS A 203 1.02 -20.68 11.98
C CYS A 203 2.14 -21.72 11.76
N GLU A 204 2.78 -22.16 12.85
CA GLU A 204 3.85 -23.17 12.82
C GLU A 204 3.32 -24.52 12.35
N GLN A 205 2.15 -24.94 12.83
CA GLN A 205 1.51 -26.20 12.43
C GLN A 205 1.17 -26.20 10.94
N VAL A 206 0.64 -25.09 10.42
CA VAL A 206 0.35 -24.95 8.98
C VAL A 206 1.63 -24.98 8.14
N LYS A 207 2.71 -24.35 8.62
CA LYS A 207 4.00 -24.38 7.93
C LYS A 207 4.58 -25.80 7.85
N LEU A 208 4.49 -26.57 8.93
CA LEU A 208 4.95 -27.97 8.97
C LEU A 208 4.14 -28.88 8.05
N ALA A 209 2.82 -28.64 7.92
CA ALA A 209 1.95 -29.42 7.04
C ALA A 209 2.27 -29.24 5.53
N GLU A 210 2.87 -28.11 5.14
CA GLU A 210 3.21 -27.82 3.73
C GLU A 210 4.62 -28.26 3.33
N THR A 211 5.58 -28.27 4.25
CA THR A 211 6.93 -28.78 4.00
C THR A 211 6.88 -30.31 4.03
N GLN A 212 7.02 -30.92 2.85
CA GLN A 212 6.83 -32.35 2.57
C GLN A 212 7.65 -33.33 3.45
N GLU A 213 7.20 -33.52 4.68
CA GLU A 213 7.14 -34.82 5.35
C GLU A 213 5.67 -35.04 5.70
N ALA A 214 4.87 -35.36 4.69
CA ALA A 214 3.51 -35.83 4.88
C ALA A 214 3.54 -37.28 5.40
N ASP A 215 4.17 -37.47 6.56
CA ASP A 215 3.78 -38.56 7.43
C ASP A 215 2.32 -38.34 7.78
N ASP A 216 1.52 -39.39 7.66
CA ASP A 216 0.11 -39.45 8.01
C ASP A 216 -0.27 -38.76 9.33
N LYS A 217 0.71 -38.60 10.23
CA LYS A 217 0.64 -37.91 11.51
C LYS A 217 0.34 -36.41 11.39
N ASN A 218 0.90 -35.70 10.42
CA ASN A 218 0.66 -34.25 10.27
C ASN A 218 -0.73 -33.95 9.71
N PHE A 219 -1.21 -34.79 8.78
CA PHE A 219 -2.60 -34.73 8.29
C PHE A 219 -3.60 -35.11 9.40
N MET A 220 -3.27 -36.08 10.24
CA MET A 220 -4.09 -36.43 11.40
C MET A 220 -4.11 -35.33 12.47
N LEU A 221 -2.98 -34.67 12.72
CA LEU A 221 -2.90 -33.48 13.60
C LEU A 221 -3.73 -32.31 13.03
N PHE A 222 -3.73 -32.13 11.71
CA PHE A 222 -4.59 -31.16 11.02
C PHE A 222 -6.08 -31.46 11.28
N LEU A 223 -6.54 -32.70 11.06
CA LEU A 223 -7.92 -33.10 11.31
C LEU A 223 -8.32 -32.95 12.79
N GLN A 224 -7.40 -33.28 13.71
CA GLN A 224 -7.63 -33.21 15.15
C GLN A 224 -7.64 -31.75 15.67
N GLY A 225 -6.79 -30.88 15.11
CA GLY A 225 -6.76 -29.44 15.42
C GLY A 225 -8.02 -28.69 14.96
N CYS A 226 -8.63 -29.12 13.86
CA CYS A 226 -9.94 -28.65 13.41
C CYS A 226 -11.12 -29.16 14.27
N LYS A 227 -10.86 -29.87 15.39
CA LYS A 227 -11.87 -30.53 16.24
C LYS A 227 -12.78 -31.49 15.47
N LEU A 228 -12.34 -32.01 14.32
CA LEU A 228 -13.09 -33.00 13.57
C LEU A 228 -12.92 -34.36 14.25
N ASN A 229 -14.01 -35.07 14.52
CA ASN A 229 -14.00 -36.41 15.11
C ASN A 229 -13.56 -37.45 14.07
N ILE A 230 -12.37 -37.30 13.48
CA ILE A 230 -11.88 -38.13 12.37
C ILE A 230 -10.62 -38.90 12.79
N LYS A 231 -10.57 -40.19 12.47
CA LYS A 231 -9.41 -41.09 12.68
C LYS A 231 -9.16 -41.94 11.43
N LYS A 232 -8.07 -42.72 11.39
CA LYS A 232 -7.83 -43.72 10.33
C LYS A 232 -8.33 -45.10 10.74
N CYS A 233 -8.88 -45.84 9.78
CA CYS A 233 -9.22 -47.24 9.95
C CYS A 233 -7.95 -48.08 10.14
N PRO A 234 -7.83 -48.89 11.21
CA PRO A 234 -6.65 -49.72 11.45
C PRO A 234 -6.50 -50.87 10.44
N ASN A 235 -7.56 -51.25 9.72
CA ASN A 235 -7.54 -52.34 8.73
C ASN A 235 -7.10 -51.87 7.34
N CYS A 236 -7.60 -50.72 6.89
CA CYS A 236 -7.48 -50.28 5.49
C CYS A 236 -7.04 -48.83 5.32
N SER A 237 -6.75 -48.13 6.43
CA SER A 237 -6.28 -46.74 6.46
C SER A 237 -7.24 -45.68 5.93
N THR A 238 -8.44 -46.03 5.47
CA THR A 238 -9.51 -45.08 5.12
C THR A 238 -9.90 -44.22 6.33
N LEU A 239 -10.16 -42.94 6.11
CA LEU A 239 -10.63 -42.02 7.16
C LEU A 239 -12.02 -42.44 7.66
N ILE A 240 -12.18 -42.44 8.98
CA ILE A 240 -13.41 -42.78 9.69
C ILE A 240 -13.81 -41.60 10.59
N GLU A 241 -15.09 -41.29 10.64
CA GLU A 241 -15.65 -40.20 11.44
C GLU A 241 -16.53 -40.74 12.57
N LYS A 242 -16.47 -40.13 13.76
CA LYS A 242 -17.40 -40.39 14.88
C LYS A 242 -18.45 -39.27 14.95
N ILE A 243 -19.67 -39.61 14.53
CA ILE A 243 -20.79 -38.67 14.41
C ILE A 243 -21.47 -38.41 15.78
N SER A 244 -21.48 -39.37 16.72
CA SER A 244 -21.73 -39.23 18.18
C SER A 244 -22.16 -40.58 18.80
N GLY A 245 -22.34 -40.63 20.12
CA GLY A 245 -22.97 -41.75 20.83
C GLY A 245 -22.03 -42.91 21.12
N CYS A 246 -21.88 -43.84 20.18
CA CYS A 246 -21.20 -45.11 20.44
C CYS A 246 -19.70 -45.05 20.12
N ASN A 247 -18.87 -45.70 20.95
CA ASN A 247 -17.45 -45.91 20.66
C ASN A 247 -17.18 -47.04 19.66
N ARG A 248 -18.21 -47.74 19.16
CA ARG A 248 -18.08 -48.66 18.03
C ARG A 248 -18.33 -47.92 16.73
N VAL A 249 -17.30 -47.81 15.89
CA VAL A 249 -17.36 -47.22 14.55
C VAL A 249 -17.19 -48.32 13.50
N THR A 250 -17.97 -48.29 12.43
CA THR A 250 -17.83 -49.23 11.31
C THR A 250 -17.16 -48.51 10.14
N CYS A 251 -16.12 -49.09 9.56
CA CYS A 251 -15.45 -48.50 8.40
C CYS A 251 -16.35 -48.57 7.16
N SER A 252 -16.57 -47.45 6.47
CA SER A 252 -17.38 -47.41 5.24
C SER A 252 -16.75 -48.15 4.06
N ALA A 253 -15.42 -48.27 4.02
CA ALA A 253 -14.71 -48.92 2.92
C ALA A 253 -14.56 -50.44 3.10
N CYS A 254 -14.07 -50.89 4.26
CA CYS A 254 -13.80 -52.32 4.49
C CYS A 254 -14.79 -52.99 5.46
N THR A 255 -15.80 -52.27 5.95
CA THR A 255 -16.89 -52.78 6.82
C THR A 255 -16.47 -53.37 8.17
N THR A 256 -15.18 -53.28 8.54
CA THR A 256 -14.69 -53.76 9.85
C THR A 256 -15.24 -52.91 11.01
N ASN A 257 -15.39 -53.53 12.18
CA ASN A 257 -15.87 -52.88 13.40
C ASN A 257 -14.69 -52.41 14.23
N ILE A 258 -14.69 -51.15 14.67
CA ILE A 258 -13.52 -50.48 15.24
C ILE A 258 -13.90 -49.88 16.59
N CYS A 259 -13.07 -50.12 17.60
CA CYS A 259 -13.14 -49.41 18.87
C CYS A 259 -12.55 -48.01 18.70
N TRP A 260 -13.34 -46.96 18.86
CA TRP A 260 -12.90 -45.57 18.72
C TRP A 260 -11.87 -45.16 19.78
N VAL A 261 -11.91 -45.78 20.96
CA VAL A 261 -11.02 -45.47 22.09
C VAL A 261 -9.60 -45.94 21.78
N CYS A 262 -9.43 -47.22 21.43
CA CYS A 262 -8.11 -47.85 21.28
C CYS A 262 -7.72 -48.20 19.84
N LEU A 263 -8.60 -47.99 18.86
CA LEU A 263 -8.41 -48.30 17.44
C LEU A 263 -8.14 -49.79 17.12
N LYS A 264 -8.52 -50.72 17.99
CA LYS A 264 -8.57 -52.15 17.64
C LYS A 264 -9.75 -52.44 16.71
N HIS A 265 -9.56 -53.32 15.74
CA HIS A 265 -10.60 -53.81 14.83
C HIS A 265 -11.11 -55.21 15.22
N PHE A 266 -12.35 -55.51 14.83
CA PHE A 266 -13.01 -56.76 15.14
C PHE A 266 -13.81 -57.27 13.92
N PRO A 267 -13.83 -58.59 13.70
CA PRO A 267 -14.58 -59.19 12.58
C PRO A 267 -16.09 -59.03 12.77
N THR A 268 -16.59 -59.10 13.99
CA THR A 268 -18.02 -58.93 14.29
C THR A 268 -18.28 -57.73 15.20
N ALA A 269 -19.51 -57.20 15.13
CA ALA A 269 -19.94 -56.13 16.02
C ALA A 269 -20.02 -56.57 17.49
N GLY A 270 -20.37 -57.84 17.74
CA GLY A 270 -20.48 -58.40 19.09
C GLY A 270 -19.12 -58.42 19.80
N ASP A 271 -18.07 -58.85 19.11
CA ASP A 271 -16.70 -58.85 19.66
C ASP A 271 -16.24 -57.45 20.04
N CYS A 272 -16.59 -56.45 19.23
CA CYS A 272 -16.25 -55.05 19.51
C CYS A 272 -16.99 -54.52 20.75
N TYR A 273 -18.27 -54.86 20.92
CA TYR A 273 -19.02 -54.48 22.11
C TYR A 273 -18.55 -55.18 23.38
N ASN A 274 -18.19 -56.46 23.29
CA ASN A 274 -17.59 -57.19 24.40
C ASN A 274 -16.26 -56.56 24.82
N HIS A 275 -15.42 -56.19 23.85
CA HIS A 275 -14.19 -55.46 24.11
C HIS A 275 -14.44 -54.10 24.79
N LEU A 276 -15.36 -53.29 24.26
CA LEU A 276 -15.71 -51.99 24.84
C LEU A 276 -16.19 -52.12 26.29
N SER A 277 -17.02 -53.12 26.56
CA SER A 277 -17.56 -53.36 27.91
C SER A 277 -16.49 -53.85 28.88
N ASN A 278 -15.63 -54.78 28.45
CA ASN A 278 -14.63 -55.42 29.31
C ASN A 278 -13.40 -54.53 29.56
N GLU A 279 -12.90 -53.84 28.54
CA GLU A 279 -11.64 -53.10 28.59
C GLU A 279 -11.83 -51.60 28.87
N HIS A 280 -13.00 -51.06 28.54
CA HIS A 280 -13.30 -49.63 28.69
C HIS A 280 -14.48 -49.35 29.62
N GLY A 281 -15.14 -50.38 30.15
CA GLY A 281 -16.24 -50.27 31.12
C GLY A 281 -17.53 -49.63 30.57
N SER A 282 -17.54 -49.26 29.29
CA SER A 282 -18.65 -48.57 28.63
C SER A 282 -18.57 -48.73 27.11
N VAL A 283 -19.73 -48.81 26.46
CA VAL A 283 -19.87 -48.78 24.99
C VAL A 283 -20.01 -47.35 24.42
N TYR A 284 -20.10 -46.36 25.31
CA TYR A 284 -20.22 -44.92 25.05
C TYR A 284 -18.95 -44.18 25.45
#